data_AF-A0A960UN96-F1
#
_entry.id   AF-A0A960UN96-F1
#
_cell.length_a   1.000
_cell.length_b   1.000
_cell.length_c   1.000
_cell.angle_alpha   90.00
_cell.angle_beta   90.00
_cell.angle_gamma   90.00
#
_symmetry.space_group_name_H-M   'P 1'
#
loop_
_entity.id
_entity.type
_entity.pdbx_description
1 polymer ?
#
loop_
_entity_poly.entity_id
_entity_poly.type
_entity_poly.pdbx_seq_one_letter_code
_entity_poly.pdbx_strand_id
1 'polypeptide(L)'
;QKEKLVKRLRANLGKFVQTQQILEVSEEKYRQLVENSAEIIFSLSTSGEILSINRQTQTHLGRSPKRLIGKNIAELAASETIGAVLIREKMDQVMRQKGPITFPFEFKNILGEPRQMNVILQFIADSRNETEGTIYGRAAAYIEDSLGEYLFSEKQTYFLANYITLSDQLSQRLTQHLHHFLANDDIASMQMGLREVIINAMEHGNLNITYDEKTQATREGNYIEFFKQRQRDERYRDKKVKIDYVLNPAYVAFRITDQGEGFDHKSQLEAGAKKANLQGLGHGRGIQIARIEFDSIRYNRKGNQVTLIKKFELSRRGRLL
;
A
#
# COMPACT_ATOMS: atom_id res chain seq x y z
N GLN A 1 2.44 19.86 63.75
CA GLN A 1 1.93 18.72 62.92
C GLN A 1 0.94 19.17 61.84
N LYS A 2 -0.01 20.08 62.13
CA LYS A 2 -1.03 20.59 61.19
C LYS A 2 -0.47 21.25 59.92
N GLU A 3 0.58 22.08 60.02
CA GLU A 3 1.20 22.74 58.86
C GLU A 3 1.90 21.79 57.89
N LYS A 4 2.54 20.72 58.40
CA LYS A 4 3.15 19.68 57.56
C LYS A 4 2.09 18.91 56.76
N LEU A 5 0.90 18.72 57.34
CA LEU A 5 -0.23 18.07 56.66
C LEU A 5 -0.81 18.96 55.55
N VAL A 6 -1.02 20.25 55.83
CA VAL A 6 -1.50 21.22 54.83
C VAL A 6 -0.53 21.36 53.65
N LYS A 7 0.80 21.35 53.91
CA LYS A 7 1.81 21.40 52.85
C LYS A 7 1.81 20.15 51.96
N ARG A 8 1.63 18.95 52.54
CA ARG A 8 1.47 17.70 51.75
C ARG A 8 0.19 17.68 50.92
N LEU A 9 -0.92 18.14 51.49
CA LEU A 9 -2.20 18.22 50.78
C LEU A 9 -2.13 19.15 49.56
N ARG A 10 -1.51 20.33 49.71
CA ARG A 10 -1.31 21.26 48.58
C ARG A 10 -0.41 20.66 47.49
N ALA A 11 0.66 19.96 47.87
CA ALA A 11 1.54 19.30 46.91
C ALA A 11 0.82 18.16 46.16
N ASN A 12 0.02 17.34 46.86
CA ASN A 12 -0.77 16.28 46.24
C ASN A 12 -1.86 16.84 45.33
N LEU A 13 -2.53 17.93 45.73
CA LEU A 13 -3.54 18.60 44.91
C LEU A 13 -2.93 19.19 43.64
N GLY A 14 -1.76 19.84 43.75
CA GLY A 14 -1.03 20.34 42.58
C GLY A 14 -0.63 19.23 41.62
N LYS A 15 -0.14 18.10 42.14
CA LYS A 15 0.19 16.92 41.34
C LYS A 15 -1.03 16.27 40.69
N PHE A 16 -2.17 16.26 41.38
CA PHE A 16 -3.44 15.76 40.85
C PHE A 16 -3.92 16.63 39.68
N VAL A 17 -3.96 17.96 39.87
CA VAL A 17 -4.38 18.91 38.82
C VAL A 17 -3.46 18.84 37.60
N GLN A 18 -2.14 18.76 37.79
CA GLN A 18 -1.20 18.60 36.68
C GLN A 18 -1.39 17.27 35.94
N THR A 19 -1.59 16.17 36.67
CA THR A 19 -1.87 14.86 36.05
C THR A 19 -3.16 14.90 35.24
N GLN A 20 -4.21 15.53 35.76
CA GLN A 20 -5.49 15.67 35.07
C GLN A 20 -5.36 16.49 33.78
N GLN A 21 -4.64 17.62 33.83
CA GLN A 21 -4.39 18.45 32.64
C GLN A 21 -3.58 17.72 31.56
N ILE A 22 -2.53 16.98 31.97
CA ILE A 22 -1.73 16.17 31.04
C ILE A 22 -2.60 15.09 30.40
N LEU A 23 -3.47 14.43 31.18
CA LEU A 23 -4.39 13.42 30.69
C LEU A 23 -5.37 14.02 29.67
N GLU A 24 -6.05 15.11 30.01
CA GLU A 24 -7.00 15.80 29.12
C GLU A 24 -6.34 16.20 27.78
N VAL A 25 -5.14 16.78 27.81
CA VAL A 25 -4.42 17.16 26.58
C VAL A 25 -4.02 15.92 25.76
N SER A 26 -3.63 14.82 26.41
CA SER A 26 -3.26 13.59 25.71
C SER A 26 -4.48 12.88 25.10
N GLU A 27 -5.62 12.88 25.79
CA GLU A 27 -6.89 12.33 25.31
C GLU A 27 -7.39 13.09 24.09
N GLU A 28 -7.32 14.42 24.11
CA GLU A 28 -7.75 15.24 22.97
C GLU A 28 -6.87 15.02 21.74
N LYS A 29 -5.54 14.91 21.93
CA LYS A 29 -4.61 14.54 20.84
C LYS A 29 -4.94 13.17 20.26
N TYR A 30 -5.19 12.18 21.11
CA TYR A 30 -5.57 10.84 20.67
C TYR A 30 -6.90 10.85 19.90
N ARG A 31 -7.92 11.56 20.41
CA ARG A 31 -9.22 11.72 19.76
C ARG A 31 -9.08 12.28 18.36
N GLN A 32 -8.27 13.33 18.18
CA GLN A 32 -8.04 13.93 16.86
C GLN A 32 -7.36 12.98 15.88
N LEU A 33 -6.40 12.17 16.34
CA LEU A 33 -5.74 11.16 15.49
C LEU A 33 -6.71 10.07 15.05
N VAL A 34 -7.56 9.60 15.95
CA VAL A 34 -8.55 8.55 15.67
C VAL A 34 -9.65 9.05 14.73
N GLU A 35 -10.17 10.26 14.94
CA GLU A 35 -11.24 10.83 14.12
C GLU A 35 -10.79 11.24 12.72
N ASN A 36 -9.53 11.68 12.57
CA ASN A 36 -8.97 12.06 11.27
C ASN A 36 -8.40 10.89 10.47
N SER A 37 -8.38 9.67 11.03
CA SER A 37 -8.00 8.47 10.28
C SER A 37 -8.91 8.28 9.07
N ALA A 38 -8.37 7.78 7.95
CA ALA A 38 -9.15 7.36 6.78
C ALA A 38 -9.75 5.96 6.94
N GLU A 39 -9.35 5.22 7.98
CA GLU A 39 -9.86 3.89 8.30
C GLU A 39 -10.96 3.97 9.36
N ILE A 40 -11.85 2.97 9.39
CA ILE A 40 -12.74 2.79 10.53
C ILE A 40 -11.88 2.28 11.69
N ILE A 41 -11.86 3.02 12.80
CA ILE A 41 -11.20 2.60 14.05
C ILE A 41 -12.28 2.36 15.09
N PHE A 42 -12.22 1.23 15.77
CA PHE A 42 -13.19 0.84 16.78
C PHE A 42 -12.56 0.10 17.95
N SER A 43 -13.27 0.07 19.07
CA SER A 43 -12.92 -0.74 20.24
C SER A 43 -14.14 -1.54 20.69
N LEU A 44 -13.93 -2.81 21.04
CA LEU A 44 -14.97 -3.74 21.45
C LEU A 44 -14.70 -4.27 22.86
N SER A 45 -15.78 -4.59 23.57
CA SER A 45 -15.73 -5.47 24.73
C SER A 45 -15.37 -6.89 24.30
N THR A 46 -15.04 -7.76 25.27
CA THR A 46 -14.81 -9.19 25.04
C THR A 46 -16.06 -9.92 24.54
N SER A 47 -17.27 -9.37 24.75
CA SER A 47 -18.52 -9.89 24.20
C SER A 47 -18.85 -9.36 22.79
N GLY A 48 -18.04 -8.44 22.26
CA GLY A 48 -18.21 -7.84 20.93
C GLY A 48 -19.09 -6.61 20.89
N GLU A 49 -19.40 -6.03 22.05
CA GLU A 49 -20.11 -4.75 22.14
C GLU A 49 -19.19 -3.61 21.72
N ILE A 50 -19.65 -2.71 20.85
CA ILE A 50 -18.88 -1.57 20.37
C ILE A 50 -18.80 -0.51 21.48
N LEU A 51 -17.62 -0.34 22.07
CA LEU A 51 -17.34 0.65 23.10
C LEU A 51 -17.06 2.04 22.50
N SER A 52 -16.32 2.08 21.39
CA SER A 52 -16.04 3.31 20.65
C SER A 52 -15.87 2.99 19.17
N ILE A 53 -16.18 3.96 18.32
CA ILE A 53 -15.99 3.87 16.88
C ILE A 53 -15.92 5.27 16.27
N ASN A 54 -14.95 5.51 15.37
CA ASN A 54 -14.74 6.82 14.78
C ASN A 54 -15.76 7.17 13.69
N ARG A 55 -15.78 8.44 13.26
CA ARG A 55 -16.73 8.96 12.26
C ARG A 55 -16.64 8.27 10.89
N GLN A 56 -15.54 7.58 10.57
CA GLN A 56 -15.38 6.93 9.27
C GLN A 56 -16.42 5.84 8.98
N THR A 57 -17.08 5.30 10.01
CA THR A 57 -18.28 4.46 9.82
C THR A 57 -19.38 5.13 9.03
N GLN A 58 -19.55 6.45 9.17
CA GLN A 58 -20.55 7.19 8.42
C GLN A 58 -20.16 7.31 6.95
N THR A 59 -18.88 7.54 6.67
CA THR A 59 -18.34 7.61 5.30
C THR A 59 -18.39 6.26 4.60
N HIS A 60 -17.97 5.18 5.27
CA HIS A 60 -17.83 3.86 4.64
C HIS A 60 -19.09 3.00 4.72
N LEU A 61 -19.86 3.08 5.79
CA LEU A 61 -21.05 2.23 5.99
C LEU A 61 -22.35 3.03 5.98
N GLY A 62 -22.31 4.36 5.87
CA GLY A 62 -23.50 5.21 5.96
C GLY A 62 -24.10 5.29 7.37
N ARG A 63 -23.44 4.71 8.38
CA ARG A 63 -23.97 4.57 9.74
C ARG A 63 -23.23 5.49 10.71
N SER A 64 -23.98 6.30 11.46
CA SER A 64 -23.38 7.21 12.45
C SER A 64 -22.83 6.46 13.66
N PRO A 65 -21.65 6.83 14.20
CA PRO A 65 -21.06 6.21 15.40
C PRO A 65 -22.03 6.08 16.58
N LYS A 66 -22.79 7.14 16.86
CA LYS A 66 -23.75 7.20 17.98
C LYS A 66 -24.83 6.10 17.95
N ARG A 67 -25.14 5.56 16.77
CA ARG A 67 -26.12 4.47 16.60
C ARG A 67 -25.49 3.07 16.70
N LEU A 68 -24.17 3.00 16.68
CA LEU A 68 -23.39 1.76 16.68
C LEU A 68 -22.80 1.46 18.06
N ILE A 69 -22.44 2.50 18.82
CA ILE A 69 -21.97 2.34 20.20
C ILE A 69 -23.04 1.60 21.02
N GLY A 70 -22.61 0.58 21.77
CA GLY A 70 -23.46 -0.31 22.56
C GLY A 70 -24.10 -1.46 21.80
N LYS A 71 -23.94 -1.55 20.47
CA LYS A 71 -24.42 -2.68 19.66
C LYS A 71 -23.35 -3.74 19.51
N ASN A 72 -23.75 -4.96 19.15
CA ASN A 72 -22.80 -6.01 18.85
C ASN A 72 -22.21 -5.83 17.45
N ILE A 73 -20.88 -5.96 17.31
CA ILE A 73 -20.18 -5.85 16.03
C ILE A 73 -20.69 -6.87 14.99
N ALA A 74 -21.18 -8.04 15.44
CA ALA A 74 -21.75 -9.06 14.58
C ALA A 74 -23.03 -8.59 13.86
N GLU A 75 -23.76 -7.61 14.40
CA GLU A 75 -24.91 -7.00 13.73
C GLU A 75 -24.50 -6.24 12.47
N LEU A 76 -23.24 -5.85 12.34
CA LEU A 76 -22.72 -5.18 11.15
C LEU A 76 -22.28 -6.16 10.06
N ALA A 77 -22.33 -7.47 10.29
CA ALA A 77 -22.06 -8.47 9.27
C ALA A 77 -23.10 -8.39 8.13
N ALA A 78 -22.65 -8.52 6.88
CA ALA A 78 -23.54 -8.64 5.73
C ALA A 78 -24.31 -9.95 5.71
N SER A 79 -23.62 -11.06 5.99
CA SER A 79 -24.24 -12.37 6.24
C SER A 79 -24.53 -12.56 7.73
N GLU A 80 -25.81 -12.65 8.09
CA GLU A 80 -26.24 -12.81 9.50
C GLU A 80 -25.78 -14.13 10.13
N THR A 81 -25.56 -15.18 9.31
CA THR A 81 -25.11 -16.49 9.78
C THR A 81 -23.59 -16.59 9.73
N ILE A 82 -22.99 -16.49 8.55
CA ILE A 82 -21.56 -16.75 8.35
C ILE A 82 -20.72 -15.63 8.95
N GLY A 83 -21.09 -14.37 8.72
CA GLY A 83 -20.30 -13.23 9.19
C GLY A 83 -20.30 -13.11 10.72
N ALA A 84 -21.43 -13.37 11.37
CA ALA A 84 -21.52 -13.37 12.82
C ALA A 84 -20.66 -14.46 13.48
N VAL A 85 -20.58 -15.65 12.87
CA VAL A 85 -19.71 -16.75 13.33
C VAL A 85 -18.24 -16.39 13.10
N LEU A 86 -17.90 -15.88 11.92
CA LEU A 86 -16.52 -15.51 11.57
C LEU A 86 -15.96 -14.44 12.51
N ILE A 87 -16.69 -13.34 12.75
CA ILE A 87 -16.18 -12.26 13.61
C ILE A 87 -15.94 -12.75 15.04
N ARG A 88 -16.81 -13.63 15.55
CA ARG A 88 -16.67 -14.23 16.88
C ARG A 88 -15.46 -15.14 16.96
N GLU A 89 -15.27 -16.01 15.98
CA GLU A 89 -14.08 -16.88 15.90
C GLU A 89 -12.79 -16.05 15.91
N LYS A 90 -12.76 -14.95 15.14
CA LYS A 90 -11.60 -14.04 15.08
C LYS A 90 -11.37 -13.30 16.40
N MET A 91 -12.43 -12.88 17.09
CA MET A 91 -12.31 -12.31 18.43
C MET A 91 -11.72 -13.33 19.43
N ASP A 92 -12.21 -14.58 19.42
CA ASP A 92 -11.68 -15.63 20.28
C ASP A 92 -10.22 -15.97 19.94
N GLN A 93 -9.84 -15.85 18.66
CA GLN A 93 -8.48 -16.05 18.20
C GLN A 93 -7.54 -14.96 18.72
N VAL A 94 -7.91 -13.67 18.59
CA VAL A 94 -7.06 -12.55 19.02
C VAL A 94 -6.88 -12.52 20.55
N MET A 95 -7.91 -12.89 21.30
CA MET A 95 -7.85 -13.00 22.76
C MET A 95 -6.89 -14.11 23.21
N ARG A 96 -6.84 -15.23 22.49
CA ARG A 96 -5.92 -16.34 22.79
C ARG A 96 -4.47 -16.06 22.40
N GLN A 97 -4.25 -15.49 21.21
CA GLN A 97 -2.92 -15.30 20.65
C GLN A 97 -2.23 -14.01 21.16
N LYS A 98 -2.99 -13.04 21.69
CA LYS A 98 -2.53 -11.70 22.14
C LYS A 98 -1.79 -10.86 21.07
N GLY A 99 -1.51 -11.41 19.89
CA GLY A 99 -0.96 -10.71 18.72
C GLY A 99 -2.03 -10.22 17.74
N PRO A 100 -1.70 -9.28 16.84
CA PRO A 100 -2.66 -8.75 15.87
C PRO A 100 -3.03 -9.82 14.83
N ILE A 101 -4.32 -9.90 14.49
CA ILE A 101 -4.83 -10.75 13.42
C ILE A 101 -5.41 -9.90 12.30
N THR A 102 -5.27 -10.35 11.05
CA THR A 102 -5.80 -9.66 9.86
C THR A 102 -6.69 -10.62 9.08
N PHE A 103 -7.86 -10.17 8.64
CA PHE A 103 -8.78 -10.98 7.83
C PHE A 103 -9.75 -10.09 7.02
N PRO A 104 -10.20 -10.54 5.84
CA PRO A 104 -11.27 -9.87 5.11
C PRO A 104 -12.62 -10.09 5.82
N PHE A 105 -13.47 -9.06 5.85
CA PHE A 105 -14.80 -9.11 6.43
C PHE A 105 -15.80 -8.26 5.64
N GLU A 106 -17.01 -8.77 5.44
CA GLU A 106 -18.08 -8.04 4.76
C GLU A 106 -19.01 -7.35 5.78
N PHE A 107 -18.93 -6.02 5.80
CA PHE A 107 -19.85 -5.21 6.57
C PHE A 107 -21.08 -4.84 5.73
N LYS A 108 -22.26 -4.78 6.34
CA LYS A 108 -23.44 -4.20 5.67
C LYS A 108 -23.45 -2.68 5.78
N ASN A 109 -23.63 -2.01 4.65
CA ASN A 109 -23.85 -0.57 4.64
C ASN A 109 -25.27 -0.19 5.13
N ILE A 110 -25.67 1.07 4.98
CA ILE A 110 -27.01 1.55 5.37
C ILE A 110 -28.13 1.01 4.47
N LEU A 111 -27.81 0.68 3.21
CA LEU A 111 -28.73 0.10 2.22
C LEU A 111 -28.84 -1.44 2.35
N GLY A 112 -27.98 -2.06 3.15
CA GLY A 112 -27.92 -3.52 3.34
C GLY A 112 -26.97 -4.22 2.37
N GLU A 113 -26.25 -3.48 1.53
CA GLU A 113 -25.30 -4.05 0.58
C GLU A 113 -24.01 -4.49 1.30
N PRO A 114 -23.42 -5.63 0.91
CA PRO A 114 -22.14 -6.08 1.44
C PRO A 114 -21.01 -5.14 0.99
N ARG A 115 -20.15 -4.77 1.93
CA ARG A 115 -18.93 -4.01 1.69
C ARG A 115 -17.75 -4.74 2.31
N GLN A 116 -16.90 -5.31 1.48
CA GLN A 116 -15.71 -6.01 1.92
C GLN A 116 -14.65 -5.02 2.43
N MET A 117 -14.05 -5.34 3.57
CA MET A 117 -13.02 -4.54 4.22
C MET A 117 -11.96 -5.46 4.82
N ASN A 118 -10.71 -5.02 4.83
CA ASN A 118 -9.66 -5.72 5.57
C ASN A 118 -9.69 -5.25 7.02
N VAL A 119 -9.95 -6.18 7.93
CA VAL A 119 -10.06 -5.93 9.37
C VAL A 119 -8.82 -6.44 10.08
N ILE A 120 -8.27 -5.60 10.95
CA ILE A 120 -7.20 -5.95 11.87
C ILE A 120 -7.73 -5.83 13.29
N LEU A 121 -7.60 -6.90 14.07
CA LEU A 121 -7.95 -6.90 15.49
C LEU A 121 -6.71 -7.10 16.35
N GLN A 122 -6.67 -6.43 17.50
CA GLN A 122 -5.65 -6.60 18.53
C GLN A 122 -6.31 -6.55 19.90
N PHE A 123 -6.02 -7.54 20.75
CA PHE A 123 -6.50 -7.56 22.13
C PHE A 123 -5.47 -6.92 23.07
N ILE A 124 -5.95 -6.02 23.93
CA ILE A 124 -5.15 -5.43 25.00
C ILE A 124 -5.83 -5.78 26.33
N ALA A 125 -5.15 -6.62 27.12
CA ALA A 125 -5.60 -6.98 28.47
C ALA A 125 -5.51 -5.79 29.43
N ASP A 126 -6.41 -5.71 30.40
CA ASP A 126 -6.32 -4.74 31.48
C ASP A 126 -5.17 -5.10 32.42
N SER A 127 -4.45 -4.07 32.85
CA SER A 127 -3.38 -4.09 33.85
C SER A 127 -3.68 -4.88 35.13
N ARG A 128 -4.95 -5.06 35.48
CA ARG A 128 -5.39 -5.72 36.73
C ARG A 128 -5.88 -7.16 36.53
N ASN A 129 -6.21 -7.58 35.32
CA ASN A 129 -6.80 -8.89 35.05
C ASN A 129 -6.53 -9.32 33.60
N GLU A 130 -5.86 -10.47 33.41
CA GLU A 130 -5.48 -10.95 32.07
C GLU A 130 -6.68 -11.41 31.22
N THR A 131 -7.84 -11.66 31.83
CA THR A 131 -9.06 -12.12 31.15
C THR A 131 -10.03 -10.99 30.81
N GLU A 132 -9.84 -9.81 31.37
CA GLU A 132 -10.59 -8.61 31.02
C GLU A 132 -9.72 -7.70 30.15
N GLY A 133 -10.30 -7.12 29.11
CA GLY A 133 -9.55 -6.30 28.19
C GLY A 133 -10.43 -5.73 27.09
N THR A 134 -9.80 -4.97 26.21
CA THR A 134 -10.45 -4.31 25.08
C THR A 134 -9.86 -4.83 23.78
N ILE A 135 -10.72 -5.19 22.83
CA ILE A 135 -10.30 -5.53 21.48
C ILE A 135 -10.32 -4.24 20.66
N TYR A 136 -9.16 -3.80 20.20
CA TYR A 136 -9.04 -2.69 19.26
C TYR A 136 -9.08 -3.23 17.84
N GLY A 137 -9.82 -2.55 16.98
CA GLY A 137 -9.97 -2.92 15.59
C GLY A 137 -9.76 -1.74 14.66
N ARG A 138 -9.19 -2.02 13.48
CA ARG A 138 -9.21 -1.11 12.33
C ARG A 138 -9.73 -1.84 11.11
N ALA A 139 -10.59 -1.19 10.35
CA ALA A 139 -11.13 -1.69 9.10
C ALA A 139 -10.87 -0.67 7.99
N ALA A 140 -10.11 -1.10 6.98
CA ALA A 140 -9.84 -0.32 5.78
C ALA A 140 -10.72 -0.85 4.64
N ALA A 141 -11.31 0.06 3.86
CA ALA A 141 -12.07 -0.35 2.69
C ALA A 141 -11.16 -1.17 1.77
N TYR A 142 -11.63 -2.36 1.40
CA TYR A 142 -11.03 -3.06 0.28
C TYR A 142 -11.44 -2.25 -0.95
N ILE A 143 -10.51 -1.50 -1.54
CA ILE A 143 -10.76 -0.87 -2.85
C ILE A 143 -10.57 -2.00 -3.85
N GLU A 144 -11.55 -2.90 -3.91
CA GLU A 144 -11.75 -3.74 -5.08
C GLU A 144 -12.31 -2.80 -6.16
N ASP A 145 -11.63 -2.71 -7.29
CA ASP A 145 -12.08 -1.91 -8.41
C ASP A 145 -13.32 -2.56 -9.05
N SER A 146 -14.49 -2.33 -8.45
CA SER A 146 -15.77 -2.89 -8.91
C SER A 146 -16.17 -2.42 -10.31
N LEU A 147 -15.54 -1.35 -10.83
CA LEU A 147 -15.72 -0.89 -12.20
C LEU A 147 -14.77 -1.59 -13.18
N GLY A 148 -13.70 -2.22 -12.69
CA GLY A 148 -12.73 -2.96 -13.47
C GLY A 148 -13.35 -4.09 -14.28
N GLU A 149 -14.38 -4.75 -13.75
CA GLU A 149 -15.12 -5.81 -14.46
C GLU A 149 -15.84 -5.31 -15.73
N TYR A 150 -16.16 -4.02 -15.78
CA TYR A 150 -16.83 -3.37 -16.92
C TYR A 150 -15.84 -2.58 -17.80
N LEU A 151 -14.55 -2.59 -17.47
CA LEU A 151 -13.52 -1.86 -18.19
C LEU A 151 -13.17 -2.55 -19.51
N PHE A 152 -13.76 -2.07 -20.60
CA PHE A 152 -13.43 -2.59 -21.93
C PHE A 152 -12.03 -2.16 -22.40
N SER A 153 -11.67 -0.89 -22.26
CA SER A 153 -10.34 -0.39 -22.62
C SER A 153 -10.03 0.91 -21.90
N GLU A 154 -8.75 1.14 -21.61
CA GLU A 154 -8.26 2.43 -21.16
C GLU A 154 -6.91 2.78 -21.78
N LYS A 155 -6.63 4.09 -21.79
CA LYS A 155 -5.37 4.66 -22.21
C LYS A 155 -4.98 5.79 -21.27
N GLN A 156 -3.76 5.73 -20.76
CA GLN A 156 -3.24 6.74 -19.83
C GLN A 156 -1.83 7.16 -20.26
N THR A 157 -1.49 8.42 -20.00
CA THR A 157 -0.14 8.95 -20.24
C THR A 157 0.33 9.67 -18.99
N TYR A 158 1.50 9.29 -18.49
CA TYR A 158 2.13 9.86 -17.30
C TYR A 158 3.46 10.53 -17.64
N PHE A 159 3.80 11.57 -16.89
CA PHE A 159 5.11 12.23 -16.93
C PHE A 159 5.69 12.24 -15.52
N LEU A 160 6.70 11.42 -15.28
CA LEU A 160 7.34 11.29 -13.97
C LEU A 160 8.64 12.08 -13.95
N ALA A 161 8.79 12.93 -12.94
CA ALA A 161 10.11 13.44 -12.56
C ALA A 161 10.99 12.28 -12.03
N ASN A 162 12.28 12.52 -11.86
CA ASN A 162 13.28 11.49 -11.52
C ASN A 162 13.19 11.00 -10.05
N TYR A 163 12.00 10.76 -9.50
CA TYR A 163 11.79 10.25 -8.14
C TYR A 163 11.55 8.74 -8.16
N ILE A 164 12.56 7.96 -7.75
CA ILE A 164 12.50 6.48 -7.74
C ILE A 164 11.29 5.96 -6.95
N THR A 165 10.90 6.60 -5.85
CA THR A 165 9.78 6.14 -5.02
C THR A 165 8.44 6.15 -5.76
N LEU A 166 8.28 7.00 -6.78
CA LEU A 166 7.07 7.05 -7.61
C LEU A 166 6.99 5.88 -8.60
N SER A 167 8.11 5.21 -8.91
CA SER A 167 8.09 4.06 -9.82
C SER A 167 7.29 2.89 -9.23
N ASP A 168 7.36 2.70 -7.91
CA ASP A 168 6.62 1.66 -7.20
C ASP A 168 5.10 1.90 -7.26
N GLN A 169 4.69 3.12 -6.90
CA GLN A 169 3.29 3.55 -6.95
C GLN A 169 2.72 3.50 -8.38
N LEU A 170 3.51 3.92 -9.36
CA LEU A 170 3.07 3.90 -10.75
C LEU A 170 2.93 2.46 -11.26
N SER A 171 3.88 1.56 -10.97
CA SER A 171 3.80 0.16 -11.37
C SER A 171 2.57 -0.54 -10.78
N GLN A 172 2.26 -0.29 -9.50
CA GLN A 172 1.03 -0.80 -8.88
C GLN A 172 -0.21 -0.27 -9.60
N ARG A 173 -0.32 1.05 -9.80
CA ARG A 173 -1.45 1.67 -10.49
C ARG A 173 -1.65 1.15 -11.92
N LEU A 174 -0.57 1.01 -12.68
CA LEU A 174 -0.59 0.54 -14.07
C LEU A 174 -1.00 -0.94 -14.22
N THR A 175 -0.95 -1.70 -13.13
CA THR A 175 -1.31 -3.12 -13.11
C THR A 175 -2.60 -3.41 -12.34
N GLN A 176 -3.21 -2.39 -11.73
CA GLN A 176 -4.32 -2.54 -10.81
C GLN A 176 -5.59 -3.16 -11.44
N HIS A 177 -5.77 -3.04 -12.76
CA HIS A 177 -6.91 -3.64 -13.48
C HIS A 177 -6.58 -4.99 -14.13
N LEU A 178 -5.34 -5.47 -14.02
CA LEU A 178 -4.89 -6.70 -14.69
C LEU A 178 -5.39 -7.98 -14.00
N HIS A 179 -5.91 -7.91 -12.77
CA HIS A 179 -6.46 -9.06 -12.04
C HIS A 179 -7.60 -9.77 -12.77
N HIS A 180 -8.27 -9.09 -13.71
CA HIS A 180 -9.28 -9.69 -14.59
C HIS A 180 -8.69 -10.58 -15.69
N PHE A 181 -7.42 -10.35 -16.06
CA PHE A 181 -6.78 -10.97 -17.22
C PHE A 181 -5.66 -11.95 -16.83
N LEU A 182 -5.06 -11.77 -15.65
CA LEU A 182 -3.84 -12.47 -15.22
C LEU A 182 -3.94 -12.92 -13.76
N ALA A 183 -3.18 -13.95 -13.39
CA ALA A 183 -3.08 -14.40 -12.01
C ALA A 183 -2.28 -13.39 -11.15
N ASN A 184 -2.51 -13.40 -9.83
CA ASN A 184 -1.83 -12.48 -8.90
C ASN A 184 -0.30 -12.60 -8.94
N ASP A 185 0.23 -13.81 -9.12
CA ASP A 185 1.67 -14.05 -9.21
C ASP A 185 2.28 -13.41 -10.47
N ASP A 186 1.60 -13.53 -11.62
CA ASP A 186 2.00 -12.90 -12.88
C ASP A 186 2.00 -11.37 -12.74
N ILE A 187 0.99 -10.82 -12.07
CA ILE A 187 0.86 -9.39 -11.82
C ILE A 187 2.00 -8.88 -10.94
N ALA A 188 2.34 -9.59 -9.86
CA ALA A 188 3.46 -9.22 -8.99
C ALA A 188 4.80 -9.22 -9.76
N SER A 189 5.02 -10.23 -10.60
CA SER A 189 6.22 -10.29 -11.46
C SER A 189 6.24 -9.16 -12.49
N MET A 190 5.11 -8.86 -13.14
CA MET A 190 4.97 -7.74 -14.05
C MET A 190 5.22 -6.38 -13.37
N GLN A 191 4.71 -6.17 -12.15
CA GLN A 191 4.96 -4.98 -11.35
C GLN A 191 6.45 -4.79 -11.10
N MET A 192 7.15 -5.86 -10.71
CA MET A 192 8.60 -5.84 -10.48
C MET A 192 9.36 -5.51 -11.76
N GLY A 193 8.99 -6.12 -12.89
CA GLY A 193 9.58 -5.85 -14.21
C GLY A 193 9.37 -4.40 -14.67
N LEU A 194 8.14 -3.88 -14.56
CA LEU A 194 7.81 -2.49 -14.91
C LEU A 194 8.57 -1.49 -14.05
N ARG A 195 8.63 -1.74 -12.73
CA ARG A 195 9.34 -0.88 -11.78
C ARG A 195 10.81 -0.74 -12.18
N GLU A 196 11.47 -1.85 -12.52
CA GLU A 196 12.87 -1.83 -12.95
C GLU A 196 13.06 -1.04 -14.25
N VAL A 197 12.17 -1.22 -15.23
CA VAL A 197 12.26 -0.50 -16.51
C VAL A 197 12.09 1.00 -16.32
N ILE A 198 11.15 1.43 -15.47
CA ILE A 198 10.94 2.84 -15.14
C ILE A 198 12.16 3.42 -14.43
N ILE A 199 12.74 2.67 -13.47
CA ILE A 199 13.95 3.09 -12.76
C ILE A 199 15.12 3.25 -13.74
N ASN A 200 15.32 2.32 -14.68
CA ASN A 200 16.38 2.42 -15.68
C ASN A 200 16.21 3.64 -16.59
N ALA A 201 14.98 3.97 -16.98
CA ALA A 201 14.68 5.17 -17.75
C ALA A 201 15.03 6.46 -16.97
N MET A 202 14.86 6.46 -15.64
CA MET A 202 15.28 7.59 -14.79
C MET A 202 16.80 7.63 -14.61
N GLU A 203 17.40 6.52 -14.18
CA GLU A 203 18.82 6.42 -13.83
C GLU A 203 19.72 6.57 -15.05
N HIS A 204 19.58 5.64 -16.00
CA HIS A 204 20.47 5.54 -17.17
C HIS A 204 20.03 6.51 -18.27
N GLY A 205 18.71 6.72 -18.43
CA GLY A 205 18.18 7.65 -19.42
C GLY A 205 18.33 9.12 -19.00
N ASN A 206 17.47 9.57 -18.09
CA ASN A 206 17.41 10.99 -17.73
C ASN A 206 18.63 11.50 -16.97
N LEU A 207 19.03 10.80 -15.90
CA LEU A 207 20.13 11.22 -15.03
C LEU A 207 21.51 10.84 -15.56
N ASN A 208 21.57 10.06 -16.65
CA ASN A 208 22.80 9.59 -17.30
C ASN A 208 23.79 8.94 -16.31
N ILE A 209 23.27 8.20 -15.33
CA ILE A 209 24.08 7.40 -14.40
C ILE A 209 24.47 6.14 -15.15
N THR A 210 25.76 5.87 -15.33
CA THR A 210 26.21 4.65 -15.99
C THR A 210 26.18 3.44 -15.05
N TYR A 211 26.23 2.22 -15.59
CA TYR A 211 26.30 0.99 -14.78
C TYR A 211 27.53 0.93 -13.89
N ASP A 212 28.68 1.38 -14.39
CA ASP A 212 29.92 1.36 -13.61
C ASP A 212 29.85 2.40 -12.48
N GLU A 213 29.33 3.61 -12.73
CA GLU A 213 29.06 4.61 -11.68
C GLU A 213 28.09 4.09 -10.61
N LYS A 214 26.99 3.46 -11.03
CA LYS A 214 26.02 2.85 -10.12
C LYS A 214 26.67 1.75 -9.27
N THR A 215 27.45 0.87 -9.90
CA THR A 215 28.13 -0.24 -9.22
C THR A 215 29.13 0.27 -8.19
N GLN A 216 29.94 1.26 -8.58
CA GLN A 216 30.90 1.90 -7.68
C GLN A 216 30.20 2.57 -6.50
N ALA A 217 29.20 3.41 -6.77
CA ALA A 217 28.48 4.13 -5.72
C ALA A 217 27.69 3.21 -4.77
N THR A 218 27.21 2.07 -5.28
CA THR A 218 26.57 1.04 -4.45
C THR A 218 27.56 0.34 -3.53
N ARG A 219 28.77 0.02 -4.03
CA ARG A 219 29.84 -0.59 -3.21
C ARG A 219 30.36 0.36 -2.13
N GLU A 220 30.44 1.65 -2.45
CA GLU A 220 30.86 2.70 -1.53
C GLU A 220 29.75 3.11 -0.55
N GLY A 221 28.51 2.62 -0.72
CA GLY A 221 27.36 2.94 0.12
C GLY A 221 26.82 4.36 -0.05
N ASN A 222 27.29 5.12 -1.04
CA ASN A 222 26.94 6.53 -1.28
C ASN A 222 25.92 6.72 -2.43
N TYR A 223 25.36 5.64 -2.98
CA TYR A 223 24.45 5.67 -4.13
C TYR A 223 23.29 6.66 -3.99
N ILE A 224 22.65 6.72 -2.82
CA ILE A 224 21.52 7.64 -2.56
C ILE A 224 21.95 9.10 -2.68
N GLU A 225 23.14 9.44 -2.19
CA GLU A 225 23.67 10.80 -2.28
C GLU A 225 24.05 11.15 -3.71
N PHE A 226 24.76 10.24 -4.40
CA PHE A 226 25.10 10.38 -5.81
C PHE A 226 23.86 10.60 -6.70
N PHE A 227 22.79 9.83 -6.46
CA PHE A 227 21.52 9.99 -7.16
C PHE A 227 20.90 11.36 -6.89
N LYS A 228 20.85 11.81 -5.63
CA LYS A 228 20.34 13.15 -5.27
C LYS A 228 21.14 14.29 -5.90
N GLN A 229 22.46 14.14 -6.02
CA GLN A 229 23.30 15.12 -6.71
C GLN A 229 22.90 15.22 -8.19
N ARG A 230 22.76 14.09 -8.89
CA ARG A 230 22.28 14.06 -10.29
C ARG A 230 20.87 14.63 -10.44
N GLN A 231 19.96 14.39 -9.49
CA GLN A 231 18.62 14.96 -9.51
C GLN A 231 18.60 16.50 -9.43
N ARG A 232 19.57 17.11 -8.74
CA ARG A 232 19.65 18.57 -8.55
C ARG A 232 20.42 19.28 -9.65
N ASP A 233 21.19 18.54 -10.44
CA ASP A 233 21.96 19.06 -11.56
C ASP A 233 21.05 19.70 -12.62
N GLU A 234 21.36 20.92 -13.02
CA GLU A 234 20.61 21.70 -14.00
C GLU A 234 20.45 20.97 -15.34
N ARG A 235 21.39 20.08 -15.68
CA ARG A 235 21.35 19.28 -16.92
C ARG A 235 20.27 18.21 -16.91
N TYR A 236 19.82 17.75 -15.74
CA TYR A 236 18.94 16.59 -15.60
C TYR A 236 17.66 16.87 -14.84
N ARG A 237 17.62 17.89 -13.98
CA ARG A 237 16.53 18.17 -13.02
C ARG A 237 15.14 18.27 -13.66
N ASP A 238 15.05 18.82 -14.87
CA ASP A 238 13.77 19.06 -15.55
C ASP A 238 13.36 17.93 -16.51
N LYS A 239 14.23 16.93 -16.68
CA LYS A 239 13.92 15.75 -17.48
C LYS A 239 12.88 14.88 -16.79
N LYS A 240 11.93 14.36 -17.58
CA LYS A 240 10.83 13.50 -17.16
C LYS A 240 10.80 12.22 -17.98
N VAL A 241 10.42 11.12 -17.34
CA VAL A 241 10.11 9.87 -18.04
C VAL A 241 8.64 9.91 -18.44
N LYS A 242 8.36 9.70 -19.72
CA LYS A 242 7.00 9.57 -20.24
C LYS A 242 6.60 8.09 -20.24
N ILE A 243 5.43 7.77 -19.70
CA ILE A 243 4.87 6.42 -19.73
C ILE A 243 3.52 6.48 -20.44
N ASP A 244 3.40 5.83 -21.60
CA ASP A 244 2.11 5.58 -22.25
C ASP A 244 1.65 4.16 -21.92
N TYR A 245 0.39 4.04 -21.52
CA TYR A 245 -0.25 2.80 -21.11
C TYR A 245 -1.53 2.59 -21.91
N VAL A 246 -1.75 1.36 -22.37
CA VAL A 246 -2.98 0.93 -23.03
C VAL A 246 -3.38 -0.44 -22.51
N LEU A 247 -4.62 -0.57 -22.08
CA LEU A 247 -5.27 -1.83 -21.74
C LEU A 247 -6.52 -2.01 -22.61
N ASN A 248 -6.70 -3.22 -23.14
CA ASN A 248 -7.91 -3.66 -23.84
C ASN A 248 -8.03 -5.19 -23.69
N PRO A 249 -9.11 -5.83 -24.17
CA PRO A 249 -9.34 -7.25 -23.90
C PRO A 249 -8.35 -8.20 -24.60
N ALA A 250 -7.54 -7.71 -25.55
CA ALA A 250 -6.55 -8.51 -26.26
C ALA A 250 -5.14 -8.40 -25.67
N TYR A 251 -4.78 -7.24 -25.11
CA TYR A 251 -3.44 -7.02 -24.56
C TYR A 251 -3.38 -5.81 -23.62
N VAL A 252 -2.30 -5.80 -22.82
CA VAL A 252 -1.78 -4.60 -22.16
C VAL A 252 -0.43 -4.22 -22.76
N ALA A 253 -0.22 -2.93 -23.00
CA ALA A 253 1.01 -2.38 -23.52
C ALA A 253 1.49 -1.17 -22.71
N PHE A 254 2.79 -1.14 -22.47
CA PHE A 254 3.49 -0.07 -21.77
C PHE A 254 4.59 0.47 -22.67
N ARG A 255 4.69 1.79 -22.77
CA ARG A 255 5.76 2.46 -23.50
C ARG A 255 6.42 3.48 -22.61
N ILE A 256 7.65 3.20 -22.20
CA ILE A 256 8.45 4.06 -21.33
C ILE A 256 9.46 4.77 -22.21
N THR A 257 9.48 6.11 -22.14
CA THR A 257 10.37 6.97 -22.93
C THR A 257 11.11 7.93 -22.02
N ASP A 258 12.44 7.93 -22.08
CA ASP A 258 13.29 8.88 -21.39
C ASP A 258 13.80 9.98 -22.34
N GLN A 259 14.31 11.07 -21.75
CA GLN A 259 14.90 12.22 -22.44
C GLN A 259 16.43 12.14 -22.44
N GLY A 260 16.99 10.94 -22.31
CA GLY A 260 18.41 10.67 -22.45
C GLY A 260 18.87 10.56 -23.89
N GLU A 261 20.17 10.31 -24.05
CA GLU A 261 20.77 9.99 -25.35
C GLU A 261 20.45 8.56 -25.82
N GLY A 262 19.81 7.78 -24.96
CA GLY A 262 19.54 6.37 -25.18
C GLY A 262 20.78 5.51 -24.94
N PHE A 263 20.59 4.20 -24.92
CA PHE A 263 21.66 3.26 -24.64
C PHE A 263 21.58 2.00 -25.50
N ASP A 264 22.73 1.37 -25.75
CA ASP A 264 22.78 0.10 -26.48
C ASP A 264 22.41 -1.06 -25.55
N HIS A 265 21.12 -1.39 -25.57
CA HIS A 265 20.54 -2.47 -24.77
C HIS A 265 21.13 -3.84 -25.10
N LYS A 266 21.62 -4.07 -26.32
CA LYS A 266 22.11 -5.40 -26.73
C LYS A 266 23.44 -5.73 -26.06
N SER A 267 24.41 -4.83 -26.14
CA SER A 267 25.75 -5.05 -25.57
C SER A 267 25.76 -5.02 -24.04
N GLN A 268 24.91 -4.19 -23.41
CA GLN A 268 24.89 -4.06 -21.95
C GLN A 268 24.06 -5.13 -21.24
N LEU A 269 23.02 -5.71 -21.86
CA LEU A 269 22.28 -6.83 -21.25
C LEU A 269 23.13 -8.10 -21.17
N GLU A 270 23.96 -8.35 -22.20
CA GLU A 270 24.92 -9.46 -22.20
C GLU A 270 26.06 -9.23 -21.20
N ALA A 271 26.53 -7.98 -21.05
CA ALA A 271 27.55 -7.61 -20.07
C ALA A 271 27.02 -7.61 -18.62
N GLY A 272 25.79 -7.15 -18.41
CA GLY A 272 25.12 -7.07 -17.11
C GLY A 272 24.76 -8.44 -16.55
N ALA A 273 24.26 -9.36 -17.39
CA ALA A 273 23.99 -10.75 -16.97
C ALA A 273 25.28 -11.49 -16.56
N LYS A 274 26.41 -11.24 -17.22
CA LYS A 274 27.72 -11.79 -16.84
C LYS A 274 28.27 -11.16 -15.55
N LYS A 275 28.17 -9.84 -15.37
CA LYS A 275 28.67 -9.13 -14.17
C LYS A 275 27.80 -9.36 -12.91
N ALA A 276 26.48 -9.48 -13.06
CA ALA A 276 25.54 -9.72 -11.96
C ALA A 276 25.70 -11.11 -11.32
N ASN A 277 25.99 -12.13 -12.12
CA ASN A 277 26.30 -13.47 -11.63
C ASN A 277 27.63 -13.55 -10.87
N LEU A 278 28.58 -12.65 -11.14
CA LEU A 278 29.91 -12.65 -10.51
C LEU A 278 29.99 -11.86 -9.20
N GLN A 279 29.05 -10.93 -8.94
CA GLN A 279 29.20 -9.97 -7.84
C GLN A 279 28.05 -9.95 -6.83
N GLY A 280 26.98 -10.75 -7.01
CA GLY A 280 25.85 -10.84 -6.06
C GLY A 280 25.03 -9.54 -5.89
N LEU A 281 25.48 -8.46 -6.50
CA LEU A 281 24.84 -7.16 -6.62
C LEU A 281 23.70 -7.31 -7.63
N GLY A 282 22.46 -7.47 -7.16
CA GLY A 282 21.24 -7.87 -7.90
C GLY A 282 20.75 -6.99 -9.08
N HIS A 283 21.65 -6.34 -9.79
CA HIS A 283 21.42 -5.57 -11.00
C HIS A 283 21.01 -6.51 -12.15
N GLY A 284 19.89 -6.23 -12.80
CA GLY A 284 19.46 -6.96 -14.01
C GLY A 284 18.42 -8.07 -13.81
N ARG A 285 18.07 -8.42 -12.55
CA ARG A 285 16.96 -9.37 -12.29
C ARG A 285 15.63 -8.83 -12.81
N GLY A 286 15.37 -7.53 -12.66
CA GLY A 286 14.09 -6.95 -13.11
C GLY A 286 13.89 -6.95 -14.63
N ILE A 287 14.96 -6.77 -15.43
CA ILE A 287 14.85 -6.91 -16.90
C ILE A 287 14.67 -8.38 -17.31
N GLN A 288 15.30 -9.31 -16.59
CA GLN A 288 15.08 -10.74 -16.81
C GLN A 288 13.63 -11.14 -16.48
N ILE A 289 13.08 -10.65 -15.37
CA ILE A 289 11.67 -10.84 -15.01
C ILE A 289 10.78 -10.25 -16.09
N ALA A 290 11.04 -9.02 -16.55
CA ALA A 290 10.27 -8.44 -17.65
C ALA A 290 10.33 -9.32 -18.91
N ARG A 291 11.49 -9.90 -19.25
CA ARG A 291 11.61 -10.79 -20.43
C ARG A 291 10.85 -12.11 -20.30
N ILE A 292 10.67 -12.60 -19.08
CA ILE A 292 9.89 -13.81 -18.81
C ILE A 292 8.41 -13.49 -18.89
N GLU A 293 8.00 -12.35 -18.32
CA GLU A 293 6.58 -12.02 -18.20
C GLU A 293 5.97 -11.44 -19.47
N PHE A 294 6.69 -10.60 -20.23
CA PHE A 294 6.16 -9.92 -21.41
C PHE A 294 6.42 -10.70 -22.70
N ASP A 295 5.39 -10.87 -23.53
CA ASP A 295 5.51 -11.55 -24.83
C ASP A 295 6.35 -10.78 -25.85
N SER A 296 6.44 -9.45 -25.70
CA SER A 296 7.28 -8.63 -26.55
C SER A 296 7.90 -7.46 -25.78
N ILE A 297 9.22 -7.32 -25.92
CA ILE A 297 9.97 -6.15 -25.47
C ILE A 297 10.73 -5.59 -26.67
N ARG A 298 10.49 -4.33 -27.01
CA ARG A 298 11.11 -3.65 -28.16
C ARG A 298 11.67 -2.31 -27.76
N TYR A 299 12.94 -2.10 -28.07
CA TYR A 299 13.58 -0.80 -27.94
C TYR A 299 13.54 -0.05 -29.28
N ASN A 300 13.42 1.29 -29.22
CA ASN A 300 13.57 2.10 -30.42
C ASN A 300 15.05 2.14 -30.87
N ARG A 301 15.31 2.68 -32.07
CA ARG A 301 16.68 2.77 -32.62
C ARG A 301 17.64 3.59 -31.75
N LYS A 302 17.13 4.66 -31.11
CA LYS A 302 17.93 5.52 -30.22
C LYS A 302 18.26 4.82 -28.89
N GLY A 303 17.44 3.87 -28.45
CA GLY A 303 17.59 3.18 -27.18
C GLY A 303 17.04 3.95 -25.97
N ASN A 304 16.29 5.03 -26.17
CA ASN A 304 15.65 5.84 -25.11
C ASN A 304 14.15 5.59 -24.97
N GLN A 305 13.64 4.54 -25.62
CA GLN A 305 12.26 4.11 -25.52
C GLN A 305 12.18 2.60 -25.53
N VAL A 306 11.35 2.07 -24.64
CA VAL A 306 11.02 0.66 -24.58
C VAL A 306 9.51 0.47 -24.63
N THR A 307 9.08 -0.50 -25.41
CA THR A 307 7.69 -0.95 -25.49
C THR A 307 7.61 -2.38 -24.98
N LEU A 308 6.79 -2.61 -23.96
CA LEU A 308 6.48 -3.92 -23.41
C LEU A 308 5.03 -4.27 -23.72
N ILE A 309 4.76 -5.49 -24.19
CA ILE A 309 3.42 -5.96 -24.54
C ILE A 309 3.21 -7.33 -23.91
N LYS A 310 2.11 -7.47 -23.18
CA LYS A 310 1.57 -8.74 -22.68
C LYS A 310 0.20 -8.95 -23.33
N LYS A 311 0.06 -10.03 -24.08
CA LYS A 311 -1.19 -10.47 -24.68
C LYS A 311 -1.95 -11.29 -23.67
N PHE A 312 -3.26 -11.19 -23.74
CA PHE A 312 -4.14 -12.06 -22.98
C PHE A 312 -4.52 -13.24 -23.85
N GLU A 313 -4.46 -14.44 -23.29
CA GLU A 313 -5.16 -15.55 -23.92
C GLU A 313 -6.66 -15.31 -23.71
N LEU A 314 -7.43 -15.34 -24.80
CA LEU A 314 -8.90 -15.33 -24.71
C LEU A 314 -9.34 -16.61 -23.99
N SER A 315 -9.34 -16.55 -22.67
CA SER A 315 -9.91 -17.58 -21.82
C SER A 315 -11.38 -17.73 -22.20
N ARG A 316 -11.77 -18.93 -22.64
CA ARG A 316 -13.18 -19.32 -22.87
C ARG A 316 -14.05 -19.23 -21.61
N ARG A 317 -13.52 -18.80 -20.47
CA ARG A 317 -14.30 -18.52 -19.26
C ARG A 317 -14.63 -17.04 -19.17
N GLY A 318 -15.82 -16.70 -19.67
CA GLY A 318 -16.67 -15.69 -19.04
C GLY A 318 -16.72 -14.33 -19.73
N ARG A 319 -17.66 -14.22 -20.70
CA ARG A 319 -18.33 -12.99 -21.15
C ARG A 319 -17.43 -11.82 -21.57
N LEU A 320 -17.05 -11.83 -22.85
CA LEU A 320 -17.15 -10.61 -23.64
C LEU A 320 -18.58 -10.56 -24.17
N LEU A 321 -19.29 -9.48 -23.78
CA LEU A 321 -20.72 -9.15 -23.94
C LEU A 321 -21.62 -9.53 -22.76
#